data_AF-A0A2R7YWS6-F1
#
_entry.id   AF-A0A2R7YWS6-F1
#
_cell.length_a   1.000
_cell.length_b   1.000
_cell.length_c   1.000
_cell.angle_alpha   90.00
_cell.angle_beta   90.00
_cell.angle_gamma   90.00
#
_symmetry.space_group_name_H-M   'P 1'
#
loop_
_entity.id
_entity.type
_entity.pdbx_description
1 polymer ?
#
loop_
_entity_poly.entity_id
_entity_poly.type
_entity_poly.pdbx_seq_one_letter_code
_entity_poly.pdbx_strand_id
1 'polypeptide(L)'
;MSDLTPYLCVADARAATEWYVRVLGAAIVVEPIEMDDGRIGHVELAVSGARWMMSDEFAEAGVAAPDPARGAAVSLHLEVDDVDGLAGRVVDAGTALDRGPEDSSPAGRVAVFRDPFGHRWFLNQPA
;
A
#
# COMPACT_ATOMS: atom_id res chain seq x y z
N MET A 1 -3.92 -18.34 17.32
CA MET A 1 -3.04 -17.22 16.93
C MET A 1 -3.91 -16.28 16.14
N SER A 2 -4.03 -15.02 16.56
CA SER A 2 -4.86 -14.04 15.86
C SER A 2 -3.98 -13.25 14.90
N ASP A 3 -4.49 -12.94 13.72
CA ASP A 3 -3.80 -12.13 12.71
C ASP A 3 -4.38 -10.70 12.68
N LEU A 4 -3.55 -9.72 12.30
CA LEU A 4 -3.94 -8.33 12.12
C LEU A 4 -3.58 -7.90 10.70
N THR A 5 -4.57 -7.84 9.82
CA THR A 5 -4.40 -7.44 8.42
C THR A 5 -5.02 -6.05 8.22
N PRO A 6 -4.29 -5.06 7.68
CA PRO A 6 -4.88 -3.77 7.37
C PRO A 6 -5.90 -3.91 6.23
N TYR A 7 -6.99 -3.16 6.35
CA TYR A 7 -7.97 -3.00 5.29
C TYR A 7 -7.89 -1.57 4.76
N LEU A 8 -7.44 -1.43 3.51
CA LEU A 8 -7.24 -0.15 2.86
C LEU A 8 -8.52 0.25 2.12
N CYS A 9 -8.95 1.48 2.32
CA CYS A 9 -9.95 2.11 1.46
C CYS A 9 -9.24 3.03 0.48
N VAL A 10 -9.60 2.95 -0.80
CA VAL A 10 -9.06 3.77 -1.87
C VAL A 10 -10.19 4.30 -2.74
N ALA A 11 -9.97 5.41 -3.43
CA ALA A 11 -10.96 5.99 -4.34
C ALA A 11 -11.20 5.17 -5.62
N ASP A 12 -10.20 4.36 -6.02
CA ASP A 12 -10.27 3.45 -7.16
C ASP A 12 -9.39 2.21 -6.90
N ALA A 13 -10.04 1.11 -6.49
CA ALA A 13 -9.40 -0.14 -6.14
C ALA A 13 -8.89 -0.93 -7.35
N ARG A 14 -9.41 -0.69 -8.56
CA ARG A 14 -8.84 -1.28 -9.79
C ARG A 14 -7.50 -0.62 -10.08
N ALA A 15 -7.46 0.71 -10.13
CA ALA A 15 -6.22 1.45 -10.33
C ALA A 15 -5.19 1.16 -9.23
N ALA A 16 -5.64 1.03 -7.97
CA ALA A 16 -4.77 0.67 -6.86
C ALA A 16 -4.20 -0.74 -7.00
N THR A 17 -5.02 -1.72 -7.36
CA THR A 17 -4.56 -3.09 -7.63
C THR A 17 -3.48 -3.10 -8.71
N GLU A 18 -3.72 -2.45 -9.85
CA GLU A 18 -2.76 -2.37 -10.95
C GLU A 18 -1.44 -1.69 -10.52
N TRP A 19 -1.54 -0.61 -9.74
CA TRP A 19 -0.38 0.10 -9.23
C TRP A 19 0.43 -0.78 -8.27
N TYR A 20 -0.21 -1.43 -7.29
CA TYR A 20 0.50 -2.28 -6.33
C TYR A 20 1.13 -3.50 -6.98
N VAL A 21 0.47 -4.13 -7.96
CA VAL A 21 1.04 -5.24 -8.73
C VAL A 21 2.28 -4.78 -9.49
N ARG A 22 2.17 -3.67 -10.22
CA ARG A 22 3.25 -3.17 -11.08
C ARG A 22 4.44 -2.59 -10.29
N VAL A 23 4.16 -1.83 -9.23
CA VAL A 23 5.16 -1.02 -8.53
C VAL A 23 5.72 -1.76 -7.32
N LEU A 24 4.83 -2.30 -6.48
CA LEU A 24 5.26 -3.05 -5.30
C LEU A 24 5.59 -4.52 -5.60
N GLY A 25 5.23 -5.01 -6.78
CA GLY A 25 5.38 -6.43 -7.12
C GLY A 25 4.37 -7.31 -6.39
N ALA A 26 3.21 -6.74 -6.04
CA ALA A 26 2.17 -7.48 -5.33
C ALA A 26 1.55 -8.56 -6.23
N ALA A 27 1.17 -9.68 -5.60
CA ALA A 27 0.32 -10.68 -6.21
C ALA A 27 -1.12 -10.50 -5.70
N ILE A 28 -2.09 -10.68 -6.59
CA ILE A 28 -3.49 -10.84 -6.22
C ILE A 28 -3.64 -12.23 -5.58
N VAL A 29 -4.07 -12.26 -4.32
CA VAL A 29 -4.27 -13.52 -3.57
C VAL A 29 -5.75 -13.87 -3.41
N VAL A 30 -6.62 -12.86 -3.48
CA VAL A 30 -8.06 -13.00 -3.67
C VAL A 30 -8.48 -12.06 -4.78
N GLU A 31 -9.09 -12.62 -5.83
CA GLU A 31 -9.56 -11.86 -6.99
C GLU A 31 -10.56 -10.77 -6.60
N PRO A 32 -10.57 -9.63 -7.31
CA PRO A 32 -11.51 -8.55 -7.04
C PRO A 32 -12.97 -9.02 -7.08
N ILE A 33 -13.70 -8.75 -6.00
CA ILE A 33 -15.14 -8.97 -5.89
C ILE A 33 -15.83 -7.66 -6.26
N GLU A 34 -16.47 -7.65 -7.42
CA GLU A 34 -17.25 -6.52 -7.92
C GLU A 34 -18.69 -6.55 -7.39
N MET A 35 -19.16 -5.40 -6.94
CA MET A 35 -20.53 -5.16 -6.50
C MET A 35 -21.44 -4.85 -7.70
N ASP A 36 -22.76 -4.89 -7.49
CA ASP A 36 -23.75 -4.64 -8.57
C ASP A 36 -23.63 -3.24 -9.22
N ASP A 37 -23.02 -2.29 -8.52
CA ASP A 37 -22.77 -0.93 -9.01
C ASP A 37 -21.39 -0.74 -9.68
N GLY A 38 -20.62 -1.81 -9.83
CA GLY A 38 -19.32 -1.84 -10.48
C GLY A 38 -18.13 -1.51 -9.58
N ARG A 39 -18.36 -1.12 -8.31
CA ARG A 39 -17.28 -0.92 -7.34
C ARG A 39 -16.67 -2.25 -6.91
N ILE A 40 -15.38 -2.26 -6.61
CA ILE A 40 -14.71 -3.37 -5.94
C ILE A 40 -15.03 -3.31 -4.45
N GLY A 41 -15.84 -4.26 -3.98
CA GLY A 41 -16.13 -4.42 -2.56
C GLY A 41 -14.97 -5.05 -1.79
N HIS A 42 -14.16 -5.87 -2.46
CA HIS A 42 -13.04 -6.56 -1.82
C HIS A 42 -12.00 -7.05 -2.84
N VAL A 43 -10.72 -6.90 -2.51
CA VAL A 43 -9.57 -7.54 -3.16
C VAL A 43 -8.49 -7.73 -2.12
N GLU A 44 -7.64 -8.73 -2.31
CA GLU A 44 -6.49 -8.93 -1.43
C GLU A 44 -5.19 -9.07 -2.21
N LEU A 45 -4.17 -8.44 -1.66
CA LEU A 45 -2.84 -8.37 -2.24
C LEU A 45 -1.80 -8.86 -1.25
N ALA A 46 -0.73 -9.44 -1.76
CA ALA A 46 0.42 -9.80 -0.96
C ALA A 46 1.76 -9.54 -1.64
N VAL A 47 2.76 -9.16 -0.86
CA VAL A 47 4.18 -9.05 -1.26
C VAL A 47 5.00 -9.78 -0.20
N SER A 48 5.81 -10.75 -0.60
CA SER A 48 6.73 -11.48 0.30
C SER A 48 6.07 -12.01 1.59
N GLY A 49 4.80 -12.42 1.52
CA GLY A 49 4.02 -12.92 2.65
C GLY A 49 3.30 -11.85 3.49
N ALA A 50 3.62 -10.56 3.31
CA ALA A 50 2.84 -9.46 3.88
C ALA A 50 1.54 -9.28 3.08
N ARG A 51 0.40 -9.27 3.75
CA ARG A 51 -0.94 -9.20 3.14
C ARG A 51 -1.68 -7.94 3.57
N TRP A 52 -2.49 -7.40 2.66
CA TRP A 52 -3.50 -6.38 2.98
C TRP A 52 -4.77 -6.63 2.17
N MET A 53 -5.88 -6.16 2.72
CA MET A 53 -7.20 -6.17 2.08
C MET A 53 -7.50 -4.78 1.56
N MET A 54 -8.34 -4.67 0.53
CA MET A 54 -8.69 -3.37 -0.05
C MET A 54 -10.11 -3.35 -0.62
N SER A 55 -10.72 -2.17 -0.63
CA SER A 55 -11.98 -1.88 -1.34
C SER A 55 -11.98 -0.47 -1.89
N ASP A 56 -12.95 -0.20 -2.77
CA ASP A 56 -13.40 1.16 -3.06
C ASP A 56 -14.02 1.84 -1.83
N GLU A 57 -14.34 3.12 -1.96
CA GLU A 57 -15.10 3.88 -0.97
C GLU A 57 -16.56 3.43 -0.90
N PHE A 58 -17.06 3.31 0.33
CA PHE A 58 -18.47 3.13 0.68
C PHE A 58 -18.81 4.10 1.79
N ALA A 59 -18.98 5.38 1.43
CA ALA A 59 -19.28 6.46 2.39
C ALA A 59 -20.56 6.18 3.20
N GLU A 60 -21.53 5.50 2.58
CA GLU A 60 -22.76 5.01 3.21
C GLU A 60 -22.52 4.04 4.37
N ALA A 61 -21.37 3.35 4.37
CA ALA A 61 -20.92 2.41 5.41
C ALA A 61 -19.77 2.98 6.26
N GLY A 62 -19.40 4.25 6.06
CA GLY A 62 -18.27 4.88 6.77
C GLY A 62 -16.90 4.41 6.31
N VAL A 63 -16.79 3.78 5.13
CA VAL A 63 -15.53 3.33 4.54
C VAL A 63 -15.05 4.42 3.57
N ALA A 64 -13.99 5.14 3.94
CA ALA A 64 -13.50 6.31 3.21
C ALA A 64 -11.98 6.27 3.03
N ALA A 65 -11.50 6.77 1.89
CA ALA A 65 -10.07 6.86 1.61
C ALA A 65 -9.41 7.96 2.48
N PRO A 66 -8.06 7.93 2.64
CA PRO A 66 -7.35 8.96 3.37
C PRO A 66 -7.61 10.37 2.82
N ASP A 67 -7.94 11.33 3.70
CA ASP A 67 -8.06 12.75 3.34
C ASP A 67 -6.67 13.33 3.01
N PRO A 68 -6.41 13.75 1.75
CA PRO A 68 -5.12 14.29 1.36
C PRO A 68 -4.69 15.54 2.15
N ALA A 69 -5.65 16.32 2.67
CA ALA A 69 -5.38 17.52 3.47
C ALA A 69 -4.94 17.18 4.91
N ARG A 70 -5.23 15.98 5.41
CA ARG A 70 -4.88 15.52 6.76
C ARG A 70 -3.71 14.53 6.76
N GLY A 71 -3.44 13.88 5.64
CA GLY A 71 -2.45 12.82 5.52
C GLY A 71 -2.94 11.48 6.09
N ALA A 72 -2.07 10.48 6.09
CA ALA A 72 -2.39 9.15 6.59
C ALA A 72 -2.31 9.08 8.12
N ALA A 73 -3.38 8.59 8.76
CA ALA A 73 -3.43 8.39 10.21
C ALA A 73 -2.56 7.21 10.69
N VAL A 74 -2.30 6.25 9.80
CA VAL A 74 -1.48 5.06 10.05
C VAL A 74 -0.39 4.95 9.00
N SER A 75 0.63 4.14 9.27
CA SER A 75 1.66 3.80 8.30
C SER A 75 1.77 2.30 8.16
N LEU A 76 1.84 1.84 6.92
CA LEU A 76 2.04 0.44 6.57
C LEU A 76 3.55 0.17 6.60
N HIS A 77 3.99 -0.58 7.61
CA HIS A 77 5.37 -1.07 7.67
C HIS A 77 5.48 -2.31 6.80
N LEU A 78 6.37 -2.25 5.80
CA LEU A 78 6.62 -3.36 4.88
C LEU A 78 8.11 -3.70 4.91
N GLU A 79 8.42 -4.88 5.42
CA GLU A 79 9.77 -5.45 5.32
C GLU A 79 10.01 -6.01 3.92
N VAL A 80 11.15 -5.68 3.34
CA VAL A 80 11.54 -6.05 1.97
C VAL A 80 13.02 -6.38 1.90
N ASP A 81 13.39 -7.24 0.96
CA ASP A 81 14.78 -7.65 0.77
C ASP A 81 15.66 -6.56 0.12
N ASP A 82 15.05 -5.64 -0.62
CA ASP A 82 15.74 -4.58 -1.38
C ASP A 82 14.93 -3.27 -1.36
N VAL A 83 15.24 -2.39 -0.39
CA VAL A 83 14.59 -1.07 -0.27
C VAL A 83 14.94 -0.16 -1.44
N ASP A 84 16.21 -0.14 -1.88
CA ASP A 84 16.67 0.75 -2.95
C ASP A 84 15.97 0.42 -4.28
N GLY A 85 15.88 -0.86 -4.64
CA GLY A 85 15.20 -1.31 -5.85
C GLY A 85 13.69 -1.04 -5.82
N LEU A 86 13.01 -1.32 -4.69
CA LEU A 86 11.58 -1.05 -4.55
C LEU A 86 11.28 0.46 -4.59
N ALA A 87 12.08 1.26 -3.88
CA ALA A 87 11.93 2.72 -3.88
C ALA A 87 12.21 3.33 -5.26
N GLY A 88 13.16 2.78 -6.02
CA GLY A 88 13.39 3.14 -7.42
C GLY A 88 12.13 2.95 -8.27
N ARG A 89 11.45 1.80 -8.16
CA ARG A 89 10.17 1.55 -8.87
C ARG A 89 9.08 2.52 -8.47
N VAL A 90 9.02 2.91 -7.19
CA VAL A 90 8.05 3.90 -6.69
C VAL A 90 8.29 5.27 -7.35
N VAL A 91 9.55 5.70 -7.41
CA VAL A 91 9.94 6.96 -8.08
C VAL A 91 9.65 6.92 -9.58
N ASP A 92 10.00 5.82 -10.26
CA ASP A 92 9.76 5.62 -11.69
C ASP A 92 8.25 5.60 -12.03
N ALA A 93 7.41 5.22 -11.08
CA ALA A 93 5.95 5.28 -11.19
C ALA A 93 5.37 6.69 -10.97
N GLY A 94 6.21 7.70 -10.72
CA GLY A 94 5.81 9.09 -10.50
C GLY A 94 5.48 9.42 -9.03
N THR A 95 5.78 8.53 -8.09
CA THR A 95 5.53 8.75 -6.67
C THR A 95 6.80 9.26 -5.99
N ALA A 96 6.74 10.45 -5.40
CA ALA A 96 7.85 11.01 -4.64
C ALA A 96 8.05 10.26 -3.31
N LEU A 97 9.31 10.19 -2.86
CA LEU A 97 9.65 9.68 -1.54
C LEU A 97 9.58 10.83 -0.52
N ASP A 98 8.90 10.57 0.59
CA ASP A 98 8.91 11.43 1.78
C ASP A 98 10.28 11.36 2.49
N ARG A 99 10.98 10.20 2.38
CA ARG A 99 12.29 9.93 2.99
C ARG A 99 13.02 8.79 2.26
N GLY A 100 14.35 8.83 2.25
CA GLY A 100 15.21 7.75 1.76
C GLY A 100 15.22 7.58 0.23
N PRO A 101 15.82 6.49 -0.29
CA PRO A 101 16.44 5.41 0.47
C PRO A 101 17.67 5.87 1.27
N GLU A 102 17.71 5.56 2.56
CA GLU A 102 18.81 5.95 3.44
C GLU A 102 19.11 4.90 4.52
N ASP A 103 20.33 4.94 5.07
CA ASP A 103 20.71 4.09 6.20
C ASP A 103 20.15 4.71 7.48
N SER A 104 19.46 3.89 8.27
CA SER A 104 18.76 4.33 9.49
C SER A 104 19.03 3.37 10.64
N SER A 105 20.28 3.25 11.07
CA SER A 105 20.68 2.39 12.20
C SER A 105 19.89 2.72 13.49
N PRO A 106 19.36 1.73 14.22
CA PRO A 106 19.54 0.27 14.04
C PRO A 106 18.53 -0.39 13.09
N ALA A 107 17.62 0.35 12.47
CA ALA A 107 16.54 -0.19 11.63
C ALA A 107 17.00 -0.73 10.26
N GLY A 108 18.27 -0.59 9.88
CA GLY A 108 18.76 -1.00 8.56
C GLY A 108 18.54 0.06 7.49
N ARG A 109 18.15 -0.34 6.28
CA ARG A 109 17.88 0.55 5.13
C ARG A 109 16.40 0.89 5.08
N VAL A 110 16.04 2.16 4.87
CA VAL A 110 14.63 2.60 4.91
C VAL A 110 14.28 3.58 3.79
N ALA A 111 13.01 3.54 3.38
CA ALA A 111 12.38 4.57 2.55
C ALA A 111 10.93 4.79 2.98
N VAL A 112 10.40 5.99 2.78
CA VAL A 112 9.02 6.34 3.10
C VAL A 112 8.41 7.05 1.92
N PHE A 113 7.17 6.71 1.59
CA PHE A 113 6.40 7.41 0.57
C PHE A 113 4.91 7.39 0.91
N ARG A 114 4.14 8.21 0.20
CA ARG A 114 2.69 8.07 0.12
C ARG A 114 2.32 7.58 -1.26
N ASP A 115 1.54 6.52 -1.33
CA ASP A 115 1.06 6.03 -2.61
C ASP A 115 0.04 7.01 -3.23
N PRO A 116 -0.33 6.84 -4.51
CA PRO A 116 -1.30 7.72 -5.17
C PRO A 116 -2.69 7.73 -4.53
N PHE A 117 -2.99 6.80 -3.63
CA PHE A 117 -4.28 6.64 -2.95
C PHE A 117 -4.28 7.20 -1.52
N GLY A 118 -3.16 7.82 -1.10
CA GLY A 118 -3.04 8.54 0.15
C GLY A 118 -2.54 7.72 1.34
N HIS A 119 -2.20 6.43 1.15
CA HIS A 119 -1.67 5.61 2.24
C HIS A 119 -0.17 5.82 2.39
N ARG A 120 0.30 5.91 3.64
CA ARG A 120 1.73 6.06 3.95
C ARG A 120 2.39 4.70 4.12
N TRP A 121 3.46 4.48 3.37
CA TRP A 121 4.27 3.27 3.41
C TRP A 121 5.62 3.57 4.04
N PHE A 122 6.09 2.65 4.87
CA PHE A 122 7.43 2.62 5.43
C PHE A 122 8.08 1.32 4.98
N LEU A 123 9.04 1.42 4.05
CA LEU A 123 9.84 0.29 3.60
C LEU A 123 11.01 0.10 4.54
N ASN A 124 11.27 -1.15 4.88
CA ASN A 124 12.38 -1.53 5.75
C ASN A 124 13.11 -2.75 5.20
N GLN A 125 14.42 -2.66 5.10
CA GLN A 125 15.29 -3.81 4.94
C GLN A 125 16.14 -3.87 6.21
N PRO A 126 15.84 -4.80 7.13
CA PRO A 126 16.59 -4.97 8.37
C PRO A 126 18.08 -5.21 8.11
N ALA A 127 18.92 -4.77 9.05
CA ALA A 127 20.38 -4.94 8.98
C ALA A 127 20.85 -6.38 9.24
#